data_AF-A0A0D7QFD0-F1
#
_entry.id   AF-A0A0D7QFD0-F1
#
_cell.length_a   1.000
_cell.length_b   1.000
_cell.length_c   1.000
_cell.angle_alpha   90.00
_cell.angle_beta   90.00
_cell.angle_gamma   90.00
#
_symmetry.space_group_name_H-M   'P 1'
#
loop_
_entity.id
_entity.type
_entity.pdbx_description
1 polymer ?
#
loop_
_entity_poly.entity_id
_entity_poly.type
_entity_poly.pdbx_seq_one_letter_code
_entity_poly.pdbx_strand_id
1 'polypeptide(L)'
;MTTPNTLADPIEIAKFWKNRRCNESVHVALSGYEGHPLINVRVYSTGTDGIDRPTLKGIALAVRKLPELAQAIKKALVKAQALGLLDGGGE
;
A
#
# COMPACT_ATOMS: atom_id res chain seq x y z
N MET A 1 -5.69 18.30 -24.09
CA MET A 1 -4.25 17.96 -24.19
C MET A 1 -3.75 17.77 -22.76
N THR A 2 -3.29 16.64 -22.24
CA THR A 2 -2.99 15.30 -22.79
C THR A 2 -2.68 14.42 -21.56
N THR A 3 -3.27 13.23 -21.42
CA THR A 3 -2.51 12.06 -20.92
C THR A 3 -3.34 10.78 -21.11
N PRO A 4 -2.78 9.70 -21.67
CA PRO A 4 -3.46 8.41 -21.70
C PRO A 4 -3.70 7.93 -20.27
N ASN A 5 -4.95 7.56 -19.99
CA ASN A 5 -5.50 7.16 -18.69
C ASN A 5 -5.00 5.77 -18.21
N THR A 6 -3.79 5.37 -18.64
CA THR A 6 -3.28 4.01 -18.45
C THR A 6 -1.87 4.10 -17.90
N LEU A 7 -1.74 3.84 -16.59
CA LEU A 7 -0.44 3.56 -15.99
C LEU A 7 0.05 2.22 -16.58
N ALA A 8 1.01 2.29 -17.52
CA ALA A 8 1.59 1.11 -18.16
C ALA A 8 2.38 0.26 -17.15
N ASP A 9 3.07 0.94 -16.23
CA ASP A 9 3.81 0.34 -15.13
C ASP A 9 3.25 0.84 -13.79
N PRO A 10 3.21 -0.02 -12.76
CA PRO A 10 2.83 0.41 -11.42
C PRO A 10 3.84 1.41 -10.87
N ILE A 11 3.34 2.54 -10.36
CA ILE A 11 4.12 3.53 -9.64
C ILE A 11 4.13 3.15 -8.16
N GLU A 12 5.27 2.68 -7.65
CA GLU A 12 5.45 2.42 -6.21
C GLU A 12 5.54 3.75 -5.44
N ILE A 13 4.70 3.88 -4.42
CA ILE A 13 4.62 5.06 -3.54
C ILE A 13 5.37 4.80 -2.24
N ALA A 14 5.22 3.60 -1.68
CA ALA A 14 5.90 3.19 -0.45
C ALA A 14 6.07 1.68 -0.40
N LYS A 15 7.16 1.26 0.24
CA LYS A 15 7.46 -0.12 0.60
C LYS A 15 8.01 -0.14 2.02
N PHE A 16 7.46 -1.00 2.88
CA PHE A 16 7.96 -1.19 4.24
C PHE A 16 7.79 -2.63 4.71
N TRP A 17 8.63 -3.06 5.64
CA TRP A 17 8.55 -4.40 6.20
C TRP A 17 7.33 -4.53 7.10
N LYS A 18 6.55 -5.59 6.90
CA LYS A 18 5.39 -5.91 7.74
C LYS A 18 5.80 -6.50 9.08
N ASN A 19 6.97 -7.12 9.13
CA ASN A 19 7.46 -7.82 10.32
C ASN A 19 8.99 -7.74 10.42
N ARG A 20 9.50 -7.93 11.64
CA ARG A 20 10.95 -7.93 11.94
C ARG A 20 11.76 -9.01 11.22
N ARG A 21 11.11 -10.07 10.75
CA ARG A 21 11.78 -11.17 10.03
C ARG A 21 12.02 -10.82 8.55
N CYS A 22 11.58 -9.65 8.09
CA CYS A 22 11.79 -9.11 6.74
C CYS A 22 11.42 -10.11 5.63
N ASN A 23 10.41 -10.96 5.86
CA ASN A 23 9.94 -11.95 4.90
C ASN A 23 8.58 -11.59 4.28
N GLU A 24 7.94 -10.55 4.80
CA GLU A 24 6.74 -9.94 4.24
C GLU A 24 6.92 -8.42 4.20
N SER A 25 6.62 -7.81 3.06
CA SER A 25 6.66 -6.38 2.83
C SER A 25 5.27 -5.88 2.41
N VAL A 26 4.92 -4.66 2.79
CA VAL A 26 3.71 -3.98 2.31
C VAL A 26 4.13 -3.01 1.23
N HIS A 27 3.52 -3.13 0.05
CA HIS A 27 3.72 -2.22 -1.07
C HIS A 27 2.44 -1.40 -1.28
N VAL A 28 2.61 -0.09 -1.38
CA VAL A 28 1.59 0.87 -1.76
C VAL A 28 1.95 1.40 -3.14
N ALA A 29 1.09 1.17 -4.14
CA ALA A 29 1.37 1.53 -5.52
C ALA A 29 0.12 2.02 -6.26
N LEU A 30 0.30 2.95 -7.21
CA LEU A 30 -0.72 3.30 -8.19
C LEU A 30 -0.50 2.45 -9.44
N SER A 31 -1.54 1.83 -9.99
CA SER A 31 -1.43 1.01 -11.20
C SER A 31 -2.63 1.17 -12.11
N GLY A 32 -2.52 0.69 -13.34
CA GLY A 32 -3.61 0.65 -14.31
C GLY A 32 -4.13 -0.77 -14.48
N TYR A 33 -5.44 -0.94 -14.55
CA TYR A 33 -6.07 -2.20 -14.93
C TYR A 33 -7.25 -1.92 -15.86
N GLU A 34 -7.23 -2.50 -17.07
CA GLU A 34 -8.26 -2.28 -18.11
C GLU A 34 -8.57 -0.78 -18.36
N GLY A 35 -7.54 0.07 -18.33
CA GLY A 35 -7.70 1.52 -18.52
C GLY A 35 -8.28 2.27 -17.31
N HIS A 36 -8.41 1.61 -16.16
CA HIS A 36 -8.84 2.22 -14.91
C HIS A 36 -7.64 2.38 -13.94
N PRO A 37 -7.40 3.59 -13.41
CA PRO A 37 -6.38 3.80 -12.40
C PRO A 37 -6.84 3.24 -11.04
N LEU A 38 -5.97 2.46 -10.41
CA LEU A 38 -6.18 1.80 -9.11
C LEU A 38 -5.09 2.21 -8.10
N ILE A 39 -5.48 2.32 -6.83
CA ILE A 39 -4.55 2.25 -5.70
C ILE A 39 -4.50 0.79 -5.22
N ASN A 40 -3.28 0.28 -5.07
CA ASN A 40 -3.00 -1.04 -4.53
C ASN A 40 -2.25 -0.91 -3.20
N VAL A 41 -2.76 -1.59 -2.18
CA VAL A 41 -2.08 -1.78 -0.90
C VAL A 41 -2.03 -3.29 -0.67
N ARG A 42 -0.86 -3.90 -0.91
CA ARG A 42 -0.74 -5.35 -0.99
C ARG A 42 0.50 -5.85 -0.27
N VAL A 43 0.36 -7.00 0.38
CA VAL A 43 1.47 -7.70 1.01
C VAL A 43 2.19 -8.53 -0.03
N TYR A 44 3.50 -8.41 -0.05
CA TYR A 44 4.41 -9.22 -0.83
C TYR A 44 5.14 -10.17 0.12
N SER A 45 5.42 -11.37 -0.38
CA SER A 45 6.26 -12.33 0.33
C SER A 45 7.65 -12.28 -0.29
N THR A 46 8.65 -12.02 0.53
CA THR A 46 10.06 -11.98 0.13
C THR A 46 10.63 -13.38 0.20
N GLY A 47 11.00 -13.94 -0.95
CA GLY A 47 11.62 -15.26 -1.00
C GLY A 47 13.02 -15.28 -0.40
N THR A 48 13.60 -16.47 -0.22
CA THR A 48 15.01 -16.63 0.20
C THR A 48 16.01 -16.01 -0.77
N ASP A 49 15.57 -15.76 -2.00
CA ASP A 49 16.30 -15.06 -3.07
C ASP A 49 16.23 -13.52 -2.96
N GLY A 50 15.54 -12.99 -1.94
CA GLY A 50 15.36 -11.55 -1.74
C GLY A 50 14.32 -10.89 -2.66
N ILE A 51 13.71 -11.65 -3.57
CA ILE A 51 12.68 -11.15 -4.49
C ILE A 51 11.30 -11.14 -3.82
N ASP A 52 10.67 -9.96 -3.81
CA ASP A 52 9.29 -9.75 -3.40
C ASP A 52 8.30 -10.27 -4.45
N ARG A 53 7.35 -11.11 -4.01
CA ARG A 53 6.29 -11.65 -4.87
C ARG A 53 4.91 -11.24 -4.32
N PRO A 54 4.02 -10.71 -5.16
CA PRO A 54 2.70 -10.26 -4.71
C PRO A 54 1.91 -11.45 -4.17
N THR A 55 1.26 -11.26 -3.02
CA THR A 55 0.34 -12.27 -2.46
C THR A 55 -1.11 -11.89 -2.73
N LEU A 56 -2.04 -12.81 -2.44
CA LEU A 56 -3.48 -12.49 -2.46
C LEU A 56 -3.92 -11.55 -1.32
N LYS A 57 -3.07 -11.32 -0.31
CA LYS A 57 -3.36 -10.44 0.83
C LYS A 57 -3.17 -8.97 0.43
N GLY A 58 -4.25 -8.25 0.25
CA GLY A 58 -4.20 -6.84 -0.10
C GLY A 58 -5.51 -6.37 -0.71
N ILE A 59 -5.61 -5.05 -0.89
CA ILE A 59 -6.75 -4.40 -1.51
C ILE A 59 -6.32 -3.65 -2.77
N ALA A 60 -7.20 -3.64 -3.75
CA ALA A 60 -7.13 -2.80 -4.93
C ALA A 60 -8.42 -1.99 -5.00
N LEU A 61 -8.33 -0.68 -5.11
CA LEU A 61 -9.48 0.22 -5.16
C LEU A 61 -9.31 1.19 -6.32
N ALA A 62 -10.42 1.63 -6.92
CA ALA A 62 -10.37 2.73 -7.89
C ALA A 62 -9.74 3.98 -7.25
N VAL A 63 -8.84 4.67 -7.96
CA VAL A 63 -8.11 5.84 -7.41
C VAL A 63 -9.05 6.93 -6.88
N ARG A 64 -10.26 7.07 -7.43
CA ARG A 64 -11.30 7.99 -6.92
C ARG A 64 -11.68 7.75 -5.45
N LYS A 65 -11.47 6.54 -4.90
CA LYS A 65 -11.72 6.18 -3.50
C LYS A 65 -10.53 6.45 -2.57
N LEU A 66 -9.37 6.83 -3.13
CA LEU A 66 -8.17 7.12 -2.35
C LEU A 66 -8.38 8.21 -1.28
N PRO A 67 -9.12 9.32 -1.53
CA PRO A 67 -9.37 10.32 -0.49
C PRO A 67 -10.12 9.74 0.72
N GLU A 68 -11.11 8.89 0.49
CA GLU A 68 -11.87 8.23 1.57
C GLU A 68 -10.97 7.30 2.38
N LEU A 69 -10.14 6.48 1.72
CA LEU A 69 -9.16 5.61 2.38
C LEU A 69 -8.17 6.42 3.22
N ALA A 70 -7.59 7.50 2.66
CA ALA A 70 -6.62 8.34 3.36
C ALA A 70 -7.21 8.96 4.63
N GLN A 71 -8.45 9.46 4.57
CA GLN A 71 -9.14 10.00 5.74
C GLN A 71 -9.42 8.91 6.80
N ALA A 72 -9.79 7.70 6.38
CA ALA A 72 -10.03 6.59 7.30
C ALA A 72 -8.73 6.18 8.03
N ILE A 73 -7.62 6.03 7.31
CA ILE A 73 -6.30 5.71 7.91
C ILE A 73 -5.84 6.84 8.84
N LYS A 74 -6.01 8.10 8.46
CA LYS A 74 -5.70 9.24 9.34
C LYS A 74 -6.49 9.20 10.65
N LYS A 75 -7.80 8.91 10.59
CA LYS A 75 -8.64 8.75 11.78
C LYS A 75 -8.16 7.58 12.65
N ALA A 76 -7.80 6.46 12.04
CA ALA A 76 -7.27 5.29 12.74
C ALA A 76 -5.95 5.63 13.46
N LEU A 77 -5.04 6.36 12.80
CA LEU A 77 -3.78 6.82 13.40
C LEU A 77 -4.03 7.67 14.64
N VAL A 78 -4.88 8.70 14.54
CA VAL A 78 -5.24 9.56 15.68
C VAL A 78 -5.84 8.75 16.82
N LYS A 79 -6.72 7.79 16.51
CA LYS A 79 -7.34 6.94 17.53
C LYS A 79 -6.31 6.02 18.20
N ALA A 80 -5.38 5.45 17.46
CA ALA A 80 -4.32 4.60 18.00
C ALA A 80 -3.40 5.39 18.95
N GLN A 81 -3.04 6.63 18.59
CA GLN A 81 -2.29 7.54 19.46
C GLN A 81 -3.05 7.86 20.75
N ALA A 82 -4.34 8.22 20.64
CA ALA A 82 -5.17 8.53 21.80
C ALA A 82 -5.37 7.34 22.76
N LEU A 83 -5.26 6.11 22.24
CA LEU A 83 -5.33 4.88 23.02
C LEU A 83 -3.96 4.43 23.57
N GLY A 84 -2.88 5.15 23.27
CA GLY A 84 -1.52 4.76 23.68
C GLY A 84 -1.02 3.48 22.99
N LEU A 85 -1.57 3.12 21.83
CA LEU A 85 -1.17 1.91 21.09
C LEU A 85 0.11 2.10 20.28
N LEU A 86 0.61 3.34 20.18
CA LEU A 86 1.85 3.69 19.52
C LEU A 86 2.79 4.23 20.58
N ASP A 87 3.67 3.37 21.10
CA ASP A 87 4.87 3.85 21.79
C ASP A 87 5.84 4.36 20.70
N GLY A 88 6.62 5.40 20.98
CA GLY A 88 7.39 6.19 20.00
C GLY A 88 8.49 5.45 19.21
N GLY A 89 8.48 4.12 19.19
CA GLY A 89 9.27 3.30 18.28
C GLY A 89 8.41 2.84 17.10
N GLY A 90 8.41 3.60 16.01
CA GLY A 90 8.22 2.97 14.70
C GLY A 90 9.22 1.82 14.60
N GLU A 91 8.73 0.64 14.18
CA GLU A 91 9.53 -0.59 14.08
C GLU A 91 10.78 -0.43 13.22
#